data_AF-A0A4R9II62-F1
#
_entry.id   AF-A0A4R9II62-F1
#
_cell.length_a   1.000
_cell.length_b   1.000
_cell.length_c   1.000
_cell.angle_alpha   90.00
_cell.angle_beta   90.00
_cell.angle_gamma   90.00
#
_symmetry.space_group_name_H-M   'P 1'
#
loop_
_entity.id
_entity.type
_entity.pdbx_description
1 polymer ?
#
loop_
_entity_poly.entity_id
_entity_poly.type
_entity_poly.pdbx_seq_one_letter_code
_entity_poly.pdbx_strand_id
1 'polypeptide(L)'
;MVRLFCKLTSVICFFVLMFAFSCGEEGERPKVLSTDTPISNPTKASKVSIFIKWETTKLPLKMEIREPSGAQSLALWTTGSVKEGKRAPFGDLIPEDKLVLKPGSKKQFLLVMQNPTDSPVYFFAAPHSAIPVEHSFGFKFKCLCVNHAFSVPPKETWYRVVEIRLAPDFLGDELTLTHNLIGISRERMLEFEKSAGKSIPSEMD
;
A
#
# COMPACT_ATOMS: atom_id res chain seq x y z
N MET A 1 10.03 -37.77 -60.54
CA MET A 1 9.07 -36.98 -61.34
C MET A 1 9.47 -35.51 -61.20
N VAL A 2 10.37 -35.00 -62.06
CA VAL A 2 10.81 -33.60 -62.06
C VAL A 2 11.02 -33.14 -63.50
N ARG A 3 10.21 -32.17 -63.92
CA ARG A 3 10.21 -31.34 -65.13
C ARG A 3 9.32 -30.14 -64.73
N LEU A 4 9.52 -28.88 -65.08
CA LEU A 4 10.32 -28.22 -66.11
C LEU A 4 10.29 -26.71 -65.79
N PHE A 5 11.36 -26.00 -66.16
CA PHE A 5 11.46 -24.53 -66.19
C PHE A 5 10.38 -23.87 -67.06
N CYS A 6 9.97 -22.63 -66.73
CA CYS A 6 9.80 -21.60 -67.77
C CYS A 6 9.88 -20.17 -67.19
N LYS A 7 10.56 -19.30 -67.94
CA LYS A 7 10.88 -17.89 -67.69
C LYS A 7 9.66 -17.00 -67.94
N LEU A 8 9.60 -15.81 -67.31
CA LEU A 8 8.88 -14.68 -67.89
C LEU A 8 9.68 -13.39 -67.76
N THR A 9 9.77 -12.72 -68.91
CA THR A 9 10.70 -11.67 -69.31
C THR A 9 10.25 -10.27 -68.90
N SER A 10 11.23 -9.48 -68.48
CA SER A 10 11.18 -8.01 -68.39
C SER A 10 11.15 -7.39 -69.79
N VAL A 11 10.49 -6.22 -69.92
CA VAL A 11 10.79 -5.05 -70.78
C VAL A 11 9.49 -4.31 -71.12
N ILE A 12 9.45 -2.99 -70.85
CA ILE A 12 8.82 -1.87 -71.60
C ILE A 12 8.74 -0.69 -70.61
N CYS A 13 8.92 0.59 -70.93
CA CYS A 13 9.75 1.34 -71.86
C CYS A 13 9.60 2.81 -71.35
N PHE A 14 10.62 3.61 -71.58
CA PHE A 14 10.80 4.98 -71.08
C PHE A 14 9.99 6.02 -71.90
N PHE A 15 9.94 7.28 -71.41
CA PHE A 15 9.35 8.53 -71.96
C PHE A 15 7.90 8.81 -71.53
N VAL A 16 7.53 9.98 -70.95
CA VAL A 16 7.95 11.36 -71.26
C VAL A 16 7.97 12.21 -69.98
N LEU A 17 9.00 13.05 -69.92
CA LEU A 17 9.27 14.13 -68.97
C LEU A 17 8.51 15.39 -69.43
N MET A 18 7.82 16.10 -68.52
CA MET A 18 7.93 17.57 -68.30
C MET A 18 6.62 18.29 -67.88
N PHE A 19 6.84 19.23 -66.94
CA PHE A 19 6.03 20.39 -66.54
C PHE A 19 4.83 20.19 -65.60
N ALA A 20 5.04 20.46 -64.31
CA ALA A 20 4.65 21.76 -63.75
C ALA A 20 5.24 21.95 -62.33
N PHE A 21 5.88 23.10 -62.12
CA PHE A 21 6.20 23.67 -60.83
C PHE A 21 4.92 23.84 -59.99
N SER A 22 4.93 23.41 -58.74
CA SER A 22 4.45 24.26 -57.64
C SER A 22 5.00 23.75 -56.30
N CYS A 23 5.80 24.58 -55.66
CA CYS A 23 6.13 24.46 -54.24
C CYS A 23 4.85 24.65 -53.42
N GLY A 24 4.59 23.70 -52.53
CA GLY A 24 3.57 23.78 -51.50
C GLY A 24 4.04 22.92 -50.34
N GLU A 25 4.94 23.47 -49.54
CA GLU A 25 5.32 22.92 -48.25
C GLU A 25 4.17 23.17 -47.28
N GLU A 26 3.35 22.16 -47.02
CA GLU A 26 2.49 22.13 -45.84
C GLU A 26 2.85 20.87 -45.05
N GLY A 27 3.74 21.05 -44.08
CA GLY A 27 4.04 20.03 -43.08
C GLY A 27 2.76 19.63 -42.37
N GLU A 28 2.37 18.37 -42.53
CA GLU A 28 1.36 17.74 -41.69
C GLU A 28 1.85 17.79 -40.23
N ARG A 29 1.28 18.71 -39.46
CA ARG A 29 1.35 18.64 -38.00
C ARG A 29 0.66 17.34 -37.59
N PRO A 30 1.29 16.47 -36.80
CA PRO A 30 0.59 15.34 -36.24
C PRO A 30 -0.58 15.88 -35.42
N LYS A 31 -1.81 15.51 -35.79
CA LYS A 31 -2.97 15.69 -34.93
C LYS A 31 -2.63 15.00 -33.61
N VAL A 32 -2.34 15.80 -32.59
CA VAL A 32 -2.39 15.34 -31.20
C VAL A 32 -3.81 14.84 -31.01
N LEU A 33 -3.97 13.53 -31.09
CA LEU A 33 -5.15 12.85 -30.61
C LEU A 33 -5.18 13.12 -29.11
N SER A 34 -5.88 14.17 -28.71
CA SER A 34 -6.32 14.35 -27.34
C SER A 34 -7.22 13.15 -27.06
N THR A 35 -6.63 12.10 -26.49
CA THR A 35 -7.39 11.04 -25.86
C THR A 35 -8.06 11.70 -24.65
N ASP A 36 -9.22 12.30 -24.88
CA ASP A 36 -10.15 12.72 -23.84
C ASP A 36 -10.61 11.44 -23.14
N THR A 37 -9.76 10.94 -22.24
CA THR A 37 -10.16 9.92 -21.29
C THR A 37 -11.23 10.62 -20.45
N PRO A 38 -12.50 10.18 -20.48
CA PRO A 38 -13.53 10.84 -19.72
C PRO A 38 -13.11 10.83 -18.25
N ILE A 39 -13.02 12.02 -17.65
CA ILE A 39 -12.76 12.17 -16.21
C ILE A 39 -13.92 11.49 -15.49
N SER A 40 -13.69 10.26 -15.05
CA SER A 40 -14.67 9.48 -14.30
C SER A 40 -14.51 9.82 -12.83
N ASN A 41 -15.53 10.43 -12.23
CA ASN A 41 -15.53 10.68 -10.80
C ASN A 41 -15.69 9.36 -10.03
N PRO A 42 -14.94 9.15 -8.95
CA PRO A 42 -15.11 7.97 -8.11
C PRO A 42 -16.53 7.95 -7.53
N THR A 43 -17.16 6.78 -7.55
CA THR A 43 -18.56 6.62 -7.15
C THR A 43 -18.66 6.12 -5.71
N LYS A 44 -19.77 6.44 -5.04
CA LYS A 44 -20.00 5.99 -3.67
C LYS A 44 -20.34 4.48 -3.65
N ALA A 45 -19.53 3.69 -2.97
CA ALA A 45 -19.79 2.26 -2.78
C ALA A 45 -20.53 1.99 -1.45
N SER A 46 -21.29 0.88 -1.40
CA SER A 46 -21.96 0.44 -0.16
C SER A 46 -21.02 -0.33 0.79
N LYS A 47 -19.91 -0.83 0.25
CA LYS A 47 -18.83 -1.55 0.94
C LYS A 47 -17.51 -1.19 0.28
N VAL A 48 -16.46 -1.17 1.09
CA VAL A 48 -15.08 -0.88 0.68
C VAL A 48 -14.20 -2.02 1.16
N SER A 49 -13.47 -2.63 0.23
CA SER A 49 -12.43 -3.62 0.50
C SER A 49 -11.13 -2.89 0.82
N ILE A 50 -10.65 -3.06 2.05
CA ILE A 50 -9.41 -2.43 2.49
C ILE A 50 -8.34 -3.50 2.63
N PHE A 51 -7.29 -3.43 1.82
CA PHE A 51 -6.16 -4.33 1.87
C PHE A 51 -5.03 -3.69 2.67
N ILE A 52 -4.60 -4.34 3.74
CA ILE A 52 -3.43 -3.90 4.51
C ILE A 52 -2.23 -4.69 4.01
N LYS A 53 -1.23 -4.00 3.46
CA LYS A 53 -0.01 -4.61 2.93
C LYS A 53 1.20 -4.21 3.75
N TRP A 54 2.15 -5.13 3.86
CA TRP A 54 3.36 -4.97 4.65
C TRP A 54 4.58 -5.17 3.76
N GLU A 55 5.42 -4.15 3.71
CA GLU A 55 6.78 -4.24 3.16
C GLU A 55 7.75 -4.29 4.33
N THR A 56 8.76 -5.15 4.24
CA THR A 56 9.72 -5.36 5.34
C THR A 56 11.13 -5.06 4.86
N THR A 57 11.87 -4.29 5.67
CA THR A 57 13.29 -4.01 5.45
C THR A 57 14.04 -4.40 6.72
N LYS A 58 14.94 -5.39 6.63
CA LYS A 58 15.78 -5.86 7.75
C LYS A 58 14.99 -6.29 9.00
N LEU A 59 13.71 -6.61 8.85
CA LEU A 59 12.85 -7.13 9.91
C LEU A 59 12.58 -8.61 9.63
N PRO A 60 13.11 -9.55 10.46
CA PRO A 60 12.92 -10.99 10.22
C PRO A 60 11.54 -11.51 10.65
N LEU A 61 10.69 -10.67 11.23
CA LEU A 61 9.38 -11.05 11.76
C LEU A 61 8.28 -10.73 10.74
N LYS A 62 7.28 -11.60 10.69
CA LYS A 62 6.08 -11.40 9.87
C LYS A 62 5.00 -10.68 10.67
N MET A 63 4.41 -9.65 10.07
CA MET A 63 3.20 -9.03 10.59
C MET A 63 1.96 -9.83 10.19
N GLU A 64 1.06 -10.02 11.15
CA GLU A 64 -0.29 -10.55 10.93
C GLU A 64 -1.32 -9.55 11.42
N ILE A 65 -2.51 -9.57 10.82
CA ILE A 65 -3.67 -8.88 11.36
C ILE A 65 -4.71 -9.87 11.87
N ARG A 66 -5.21 -9.65 13.09
CA ARG A 66 -6.12 -10.56 13.78
C ARG A 66 -7.32 -9.84 14.37
N GLU A 67 -8.45 -10.55 14.46
CA GLU A 67 -9.63 -10.06 15.15
C GLU A 67 -9.35 -9.94 16.67
N PRO A 68 -10.02 -9.03 17.39
CA PRO A 68 -10.03 -9.05 18.85
C PRO A 68 -10.65 -10.36 19.39
N SER A 69 -10.13 -10.88 20.50
CA SER A 69 -10.77 -12.01 21.20
C SER A 69 -11.75 -11.53 22.28
N GLY A 70 -12.88 -12.24 22.40
CA GLY A 70 -13.89 -11.98 23.43
C GLY A 70 -14.73 -10.72 23.20
N ALA A 71 -15.58 -10.39 24.17
CA ALA A 71 -16.47 -9.22 24.15
C ALA A 71 -15.82 -7.94 24.69
N GLN A 72 -14.53 -7.99 25.04
CA GLN A 72 -13.85 -6.90 25.73
C GLN A 72 -13.41 -5.84 24.72
N SER A 73 -13.88 -4.60 24.89
CA SER A 73 -13.36 -3.47 24.11
C SER A 73 -11.90 -3.26 24.49
N LEU A 74 -11.00 -3.45 23.53
CA LEU A 74 -9.59 -3.17 23.73
C LEU A 74 -9.34 -1.68 23.53
N ALA A 75 -8.65 -1.05 24.49
CA ALA A 75 -8.28 0.35 24.37
C ALA A 75 -7.35 0.52 23.16
N LEU A 76 -7.65 1.52 22.33
CA LEU A 76 -6.85 1.86 21.16
C LEU A 76 -5.39 2.09 21.56
N TRP A 77 -4.45 1.63 20.73
CA TRP A 77 -3.00 1.73 20.96
C TRP A 77 -2.47 0.97 22.16
N THR A 78 -3.30 0.15 22.82
CA THR A 78 -2.81 -0.86 23.74
C THR A 78 -1.79 -1.72 23.01
N THR A 79 -0.58 -1.77 23.57
CA THR A 79 0.51 -2.62 23.11
C THR A 79 0.89 -3.54 24.25
N GLY A 80 1.12 -4.80 23.92
CA GLY A 80 1.58 -5.78 24.89
C GLY A 80 2.21 -6.97 24.21
N SER A 81 2.60 -7.94 25.01
CA SER A 81 3.10 -9.23 24.54
C SER A 81 2.51 -10.35 25.39
N VAL A 82 2.43 -11.53 24.78
CA VAL A 82 1.98 -12.75 25.46
C VAL A 82 3.03 -13.83 25.27
N LYS A 83 3.36 -14.51 26.37
CA LYS A 83 4.18 -15.72 26.34
C LYS A 83 3.44 -16.84 25.65
N GLU A 84 4.20 -17.73 25.02
CA GLU A 84 3.67 -18.94 24.43
C GLU A 84 2.79 -19.73 25.41
N GLY A 85 1.66 -20.24 24.94
CA GLY A 85 0.68 -20.98 25.74
C GLY A 85 -0.18 -20.13 26.69
N LYS A 86 0.01 -18.81 26.76
CA LYS A 86 -0.89 -17.90 27.51
C LYS A 86 -2.03 -17.41 26.63
N ARG A 87 -3.15 -17.04 27.28
CA ARG A 87 -4.32 -16.50 26.59
C ARG A 87 -4.00 -15.15 25.95
N ALA A 88 -4.25 -15.04 24.65
CA ALA A 88 -4.05 -13.83 23.88
C ALA A 88 -5.34 -12.98 23.76
N PRO A 89 -5.22 -11.64 23.64
CA PRO A 89 -6.35 -10.74 23.41
C PRO A 89 -6.77 -10.65 21.93
N PHE A 90 -6.26 -11.54 21.07
CA PHE A 90 -6.63 -11.66 19.66
C PHE A 90 -7.18 -13.05 19.37
N GLY A 91 -8.10 -13.11 18.42
CA GLY A 91 -8.71 -14.32 17.89
C GLY A 91 -8.11 -14.69 16.53
N ASP A 92 -9.01 -14.90 15.58
CA ASP A 92 -8.68 -15.46 14.28
C ASP A 92 -7.85 -14.51 13.42
N LEU A 93 -7.05 -15.12 12.54
CA LEU A 93 -6.36 -14.41 11.46
C LEU A 93 -7.39 -13.79 10.52
N ILE A 94 -7.21 -12.52 10.17
CA ILE A 94 -8.01 -11.88 9.14
C ILE A 94 -7.44 -12.32 7.77
N PRO A 95 -8.22 -13.03 6.94
CA PRO A 95 -7.71 -13.61 5.71
C PRO A 95 -7.29 -12.54 4.70
N GLU A 96 -6.20 -12.82 3.98
CA GLU A 96 -5.63 -11.97 2.92
C GLU A 96 -5.28 -10.54 3.37
N ASP A 97 -5.18 -10.32 4.68
CA ASP A 97 -5.07 -8.99 5.29
C ASP A 97 -6.16 -8.00 4.81
N LYS A 98 -7.37 -8.52 4.54
CA LYS A 98 -8.49 -7.79 3.93
C LYS A 98 -9.59 -7.47 4.94
N LEU A 99 -9.90 -6.19 5.08
CA LEU A 99 -11.03 -5.69 5.85
C LEU A 99 -12.15 -5.27 4.91
N VAL A 100 -13.41 -5.43 5.33
CA VAL A 100 -14.57 -4.93 4.56
C VAL A 100 -15.38 -4.00 5.45
N LEU A 101 -15.46 -2.73 5.05
CA LEU A 101 -16.15 -1.68 5.81
C LEU A 101 -17.19 -0.96 4.98
N LYS A 102 -18.19 -0.40 5.66
CA LYS A 102 -19.10 0.59 5.05
C LYS A 102 -18.51 1.98 5.20
N PRO A 103 -18.71 2.92 4.25
CA PRO A 103 -18.42 4.32 4.49
C PRO A 103 -19.03 4.82 5.81
N GLY A 104 -18.27 5.61 6.57
CA GLY A 104 -18.67 6.11 7.90
C GLY A 104 -18.50 5.11 9.06
N SER A 105 -18.10 3.87 8.77
CA SER A 105 -17.82 2.87 9.80
C SER A 105 -16.34 2.84 10.21
N LYS A 106 -16.07 2.13 11.30
CA LYS A 106 -14.72 1.90 11.83
C LYS A 106 -14.55 0.44 12.22
N LYS A 107 -13.32 -0.05 12.19
CA LYS A 107 -12.95 -1.37 12.69
C LYS A 107 -11.67 -1.33 13.49
N GLN A 108 -11.73 -1.95 14.67
CA GLN A 108 -10.57 -2.25 15.49
C GLN A 108 -10.09 -3.66 15.17
N PHE A 109 -8.78 -3.84 15.17
CA PHE A 109 -8.11 -5.13 14.97
C PHE A 109 -6.73 -5.09 15.63
N LEU A 110 -6.07 -6.23 15.71
CA LEU A 110 -4.74 -6.34 16.30
C LEU A 110 -3.71 -6.59 15.22
N LEU A 111 -2.61 -5.86 15.31
CA LEU A 111 -1.36 -6.18 14.65
C LEU A 111 -0.60 -7.15 15.54
N VAL A 112 -0.08 -8.24 14.98
CA VAL A 112 0.52 -9.33 15.74
C VAL A 112 1.84 -9.76 15.10
N MET A 113 2.88 -9.93 15.92
CA MET A 113 4.17 -10.50 15.51
C MET A 113 4.62 -11.53 16.54
N GLN A 114 5.03 -12.70 16.06
CA GLN A 114 5.69 -13.70 16.90
C GLN A 114 7.21 -13.57 16.76
N ASN A 115 7.93 -13.53 17.88
CA ASN A 115 9.38 -13.61 17.87
C ASN A 115 9.82 -14.98 18.41
N PRO A 116 10.19 -15.92 17.51
CA PRO A 116 10.65 -17.25 17.92
C PRO A 116 12.10 -17.27 18.42
N THR A 117 12.81 -16.14 18.38
CA THR A 117 14.24 -16.09 18.73
C THR A 117 14.46 -15.88 20.23
N ASP A 118 15.71 -16.03 20.66
CA ASP A 118 16.16 -15.82 22.05
C ASP A 118 16.59 -14.36 22.31
N SER A 119 16.38 -13.45 21.35
CA SER A 119 16.72 -12.04 21.48
C SER A 119 15.56 -11.14 21.08
N PRO A 120 15.43 -9.94 21.66
CA PRO A 120 14.41 -8.99 21.24
C PRO A 120 14.69 -8.49 19.81
N VAL A 121 13.61 -8.27 19.05
CA VAL A 121 13.67 -7.64 17.72
C VAL A 121 13.08 -6.24 17.82
N TYR A 122 13.76 -5.25 17.24
CA TYR A 122 13.33 -3.86 17.26
C TYR A 122 12.95 -3.40 15.86
N PHE A 123 11.89 -2.60 15.76
CA PHE A 123 11.43 -2.08 14.47
C PHE A 123 10.70 -0.75 14.63
N PHE A 124 10.51 -0.02 13.54
CA PHE A 124 9.51 1.04 13.46
C PHE A 124 8.69 0.90 12.18
N ALA A 125 7.55 1.58 12.12
CA ALA A 125 6.74 1.66 10.92
C ALA A 125 6.87 3.05 10.30
N ALA A 126 7.28 3.11 9.04
CA ALA A 126 7.21 4.34 8.27
C ALA A 126 5.74 4.67 7.94
N PRO A 127 5.40 5.95 7.65
CA PRO A 127 4.07 6.33 7.20
C PRO A 127 3.57 5.45 6.05
N HIS A 128 2.28 5.14 6.08
CA HIS A 128 1.67 4.33 5.03
C HIS A 128 1.49 5.11 3.74
N SER A 129 1.52 4.39 2.62
CA SER A 129 0.99 4.86 1.35
C SER A 129 -0.43 4.33 1.15
N ALA A 130 -1.24 5.09 0.42
CA ALA A 130 -2.61 4.72 0.08
C ALA A 130 -2.78 4.69 -1.44
N ILE A 131 -3.40 3.62 -1.94
CA ILE A 131 -3.73 3.44 -3.34
C ILE A 131 -5.23 3.09 -3.44
N PRO A 132 -5.99 3.73 -4.33
CA PRO A 132 -5.58 4.86 -5.17
C PRO A 132 -5.35 6.13 -4.33
N VAL A 133 -4.48 7.02 -4.81
CA VAL A 133 -3.99 8.17 -4.02
C VAL A 133 -5.10 9.17 -3.70
N GLU A 134 -6.10 9.26 -4.55
CA GLU A 134 -7.30 10.10 -4.40
C GLU A 134 -8.09 9.74 -3.14
N HIS A 135 -7.97 8.49 -2.66
CA HIS A 135 -8.65 8.02 -1.46
C HIS A 135 -7.91 8.36 -0.16
N SER A 136 -6.71 8.96 -0.23
CA SER A 136 -5.84 9.22 0.93
C SER A 136 -6.48 10.09 2.02
N PHE A 137 -7.41 10.98 1.65
CA PHE A 137 -8.14 11.82 2.62
C PHE A 137 -9.42 11.17 3.15
N GLY A 138 -9.90 10.09 2.53
CA GLY A 138 -11.17 9.43 2.84
C GLY A 138 -11.13 8.49 4.04
N PHE A 139 -9.98 8.33 4.70
CA PHE A 139 -9.86 7.45 5.86
C PHE A 139 -8.96 8.04 6.94
N LYS A 140 -9.08 7.49 8.16
CA LYS A 140 -8.15 7.71 9.26
C LYS A 140 -7.68 6.37 9.77
N PHE A 141 -6.39 6.12 9.68
CA PHE A 141 -5.80 4.90 10.23
C PHE A 141 -4.92 5.21 11.44
N LYS A 142 -5.38 4.80 12.63
CA LYS A 142 -4.65 4.92 13.89
C LYS A 142 -3.72 3.72 14.06
N CYS A 143 -2.67 3.67 13.22
CA CYS A 143 -1.76 2.53 13.06
C CYS A 143 -0.46 2.65 13.90
N LEU A 144 0.63 2.04 13.40
CA LEU A 144 1.97 2.01 13.99
C LEU A 144 2.81 3.25 13.69
N CYS A 145 2.42 4.07 12.72
CA CYS A 145 3.20 5.19 12.20
C CYS A 145 3.22 6.39 13.15
N VAL A 146 3.65 6.18 14.41
CA VAL A 146 3.57 7.17 15.51
C VAL A 146 4.94 7.65 15.99
N ASN A 147 5.92 7.79 15.07
CA ASN A 147 7.30 8.21 15.38
C ASN A 147 7.90 7.49 16.61
N HIS A 148 7.64 6.20 16.71
CA HIS A 148 8.01 5.36 17.85
C HIS A 148 8.61 4.05 17.34
N ALA A 149 9.63 3.56 18.03
CA ALA A 149 10.23 2.26 17.79
C ALA A 149 9.62 1.21 18.73
N PHE A 150 9.29 0.03 18.23
CA PHE A 150 8.70 -1.06 18.98
C PHE A 150 9.74 -2.15 19.25
N SER A 151 9.55 -2.87 20.36
CA SER A 151 10.31 -4.06 20.70
C SER A 151 9.38 -5.26 20.76
N VAL A 152 9.76 -6.34 20.09
CA VAL A 152 9.10 -7.65 20.16
C VAL A 152 9.96 -8.55 21.07
N PRO A 153 9.49 -8.88 22.29
CA PRO A 153 10.27 -9.67 23.24
C PRO A 153 10.60 -11.08 22.72
N PRO A 154 11.69 -11.70 23.18
CA PRO A 154 12.06 -13.06 22.77
C PRO A 154 11.04 -14.09 23.24
N LYS A 155 10.74 -15.09 22.40
CA LYS A 155 9.79 -16.18 22.68
C LYS A 155 8.37 -15.70 23.06
N GLU A 156 7.99 -14.51 22.61
CA GLU A 156 6.68 -13.93 22.87
C GLU A 156 6.00 -13.50 21.57
N THR A 157 4.67 -13.41 21.65
CA THR A 157 3.84 -12.82 20.60
C THR A 157 3.46 -11.41 21.04
N TRP A 158 4.03 -10.42 20.35
CA TRP A 158 3.69 -9.01 20.53
C TRP A 158 2.40 -8.67 19.79
N TYR A 159 1.64 -7.74 20.35
CA TYR A 159 0.44 -7.21 19.71
C TYR A 159 0.27 -5.71 19.92
N ARG A 160 -0.45 -5.07 18.99
CA ARG A 160 -0.95 -3.70 19.16
C ARG A 160 -2.36 -3.54 18.60
N VAL A 161 -3.21 -2.87 19.37
CA VAL A 161 -4.57 -2.52 18.98
C VAL A 161 -4.56 -1.28 18.09
N VAL A 162 -5.15 -1.40 16.90
CA VAL A 162 -5.28 -0.31 15.92
C VAL A 162 -6.73 -0.13 15.48
N GLU A 163 -7.05 1.04 14.91
CA GLU A 163 -8.38 1.34 14.39
C GLU A 163 -8.25 2.00 13.02
N ILE A 164 -8.99 1.49 12.03
CA ILE A 164 -9.23 2.19 10.78
C ILE A 164 -10.66 2.70 10.74
N ARG A 165 -10.84 3.92 10.24
CA ARG A 165 -12.14 4.57 10.05
C ARG A 165 -12.24 5.09 8.62
N LEU A 166 -13.35 4.78 7.96
CA LEU A 166 -13.69 5.39 6.68
C LEU A 166 -14.58 6.62 6.90
N ALA A 167 -14.37 7.66 6.10
CA ALA A 167 -15.24 8.82 6.08
C ALA A 167 -16.64 8.42 5.54
N PRO A 168 -17.73 9.08 5.97
CA PRO A 168 -19.10 8.80 5.48
C PRO A 168 -19.29 9.05 3.97
N ASP A 169 -18.45 9.90 3.40
CA ASP A 169 -18.39 10.34 2.02
C ASP A 169 -17.25 9.68 1.23
N PHE A 170 -16.64 8.61 1.76
CA PHE A 170 -15.65 7.84 1.02
C PHE A 170 -16.19 7.42 -0.36
N LEU A 171 -15.40 7.68 -1.40
CA LEU A 171 -15.69 7.32 -2.78
C LEU A 171 -14.74 6.20 -3.19
N GLY A 172 -15.24 5.25 -3.98
CA GLY A 172 -14.57 4.01 -4.33
C GLY A 172 -14.98 2.82 -3.47
N ASP A 173 -14.65 1.63 -3.96
CA ASP A 173 -14.94 0.33 -3.36
C ASP A 173 -13.68 -0.43 -2.92
N GLU A 174 -12.50 0.15 -3.16
CA GLU A 174 -11.21 -0.42 -2.78
C GLU A 174 -10.25 0.62 -2.19
N LEU A 175 -9.45 0.18 -1.23
CA LEU A 175 -8.35 0.93 -0.65
C LEU A 175 -7.22 -0.03 -0.28
N THR A 176 -6.02 0.17 -0.83
CA THR A 176 -4.82 -0.55 -0.42
C THR A 176 -3.93 0.37 0.41
N LEU A 177 -3.58 -0.07 1.62
CA LEU A 177 -2.70 0.64 2.54
C LEU A 177 -1.41 -0.15 2.72
N THR A 178 -0.30 0.36 2.18
CA THR A 178 1.02 -0.29 2.31
C THR A 178 1.82 0.37 3.43
N HIS A 179 2.27 -0.44 4.38
CA HIS A 179 3.12 -0.02 5.49
C HIS A 179 4.51 -0.60 5.36
N ASN A 180 5.51 0.23 5.58
CA ASN A 180 6.91 -0.17 5.58
C ASN A 180 7.39 -0.41 7.01
N LEU A 181 7.73 -1.67 7.33
CA LEU A 181 8.23 -2.11 8.62
C LEU A 181 9.75 -2.28 8.55
N ILE A 182 10.47 -1.50 9.34
CA ILE A 182 11.92 -1.39 9.23
C ILE A 182 12.54 -1.88 10.54
N GLY A 183 13.29 -2.99 10.45
CA GLY A 183 14.08 -3.51 11.55
C GLY A 183 15.25 -2.58 11.86
N ILE A 184 15.52 -2.37 13.15
CA ILE A 184 16.57 -1.47 13.63
C ILE A 184 17.40 -2.14 14.72
N SER A 185 18.58 -1.58 14.98
CA SER A 185 19.41 -2.01 16.12
C SER A 185 18.84 -1.50 17.44
N ARG A 186 19.33 -2.07 18.55
CA ARG A 186 18.98 -1.62 19.89
C ARG A 186 19.40 -0.17 20.13
N GLU A 187 20.58 0.21 19.66
CA GLU A 187 21.12 1.58 19.79
C GLU A 187 20.19 2.58 19.12
N ARG A 188 19.75 2.27 17.90
CA ARG A 188 18.80 3.12 17.17
C ARG A 188 17.44 3.20 17.86
N MET A 189 16.97 2.11 18.47
CA MET A 189 15.74 2.12 19.26
C MET A 189 15.84 3.09 20.46
N LEU A 190 16.96 3.06 21.20
CA LEU A 190 17.19 3.96 22.33
C LEU A 190 17.23 5.44 21.92
N GLU A 191 17.70 5.75 20.71
CA GLU A 191 17.66 7.11 20.16
C GLU A 191 16.22 7.61 19.90
N PHE A 192 15.33 6.72 19.43
CA PHE A 192 13.91 7.04 19.26
C PHE A 192 13.24 7.36 20.60
N GLU A 193 13.46 6.52 21.63
CA GLU A 193 12.91 6.74 22.97
C GLU A 193 13.37 8.07 23.57
N LYS A 194 14.67 8.38 23.43
CA LYS A 194 15.24 9.65 23.89
C LYS A 194 14.64 10.86 23.18
N SER A 195 14.32 10.73 21.90
CA SER A 195 13.74 11.81 21.09
C SER A 195 12.27 12.03 21.42
N ALA A 196 11.50 10.96 21.63
CA ALA A 196 10.10 11.01 22.05
C ALA A 196 9.93 11.63 23.45
N GLY A 197 10.86 11.38 24.38
CA GLY A 197 10.83 11.98 25.72
C GLY A 197 11.19 13.47 25.75
N LYS A 198 11.80 14.01 24.69
CA LYS A 198 12.21 15.42 24.59
C LYS A 198 11.21 16.31 23.85
N SER A 199 10.16 15.76 23.25
CA SER A 199 9.21 16.51 22.41
C SER A 199 8.07 17.20 23.18
N ILE A 200 8.33 17.70 24.40
CA ILE A 200 7.47 18.75 25.00
C ILE A 200 8.28 20.05 25.09
N PRO A 201 8.34 20.86 24.02
CA PRO A 201 8.46 22.30 24.16
C PRO A 201 7.05 22.87 24.36
N SER A 202 6.85 23.57 25.49
CA SER A 202 5.75 24.50 25.68
C SER A 202 5.94 25.72 24.77
N GLU A 203 5.64 25.61 23.48
CA GLU A 203 5.50 26.80 22.63
C GLU A 203 4.39 26.56 21.63
N MET A 204 3.17 26.94 22.03
CA MET A 204 2.11 27.54 21.22
C MET A 204 1.07 28.08 22.21
N ASP A 205 1.47 29.12 22.95
CA ASP A 205 0.55 30.17 23.41
C ASP A 205 0.58 31.29 22.35
#